data_AF-A0A661PYY8-F1
#
_entry.id   AF-A0A661PYY8-F1
#
_cell.length_a   1.000
_cell.length_b   1.000
_cell.length_c   1.000
_cell.angle_alpha   90.00
_cell.angle_beta   90.00
_cell.angle_gamma   90.00
#
_symmetry.space_group_name_H-M   'P 1'
#
loop_
_entity.id
_entity.type
_entity.pdbx_description
1 polymer ?
#
loop_
_entity_poly.entity_id
_entity_poly.type
_entity_poly.pdbx_seq_one_letter_code
_entity_poly.pdbx_strand_id
1 'polypeptide(L)'
;LLAQGVMIGENLGKLGKTLIMGESVPGGTTTALSLMEVLGIAAFGKISGSMPGNNPSLKEKVITRAMTEKRLVRGGLAAAPLDGVAMMGDPMQAVQAGMALAASRHVPVILGGGTQMLAVAVFISRLLEQKAVGDLPDIHGDRCLAAVNHARLDHLGIATTAWVSEDEHADIRDLARQLPLPIPMYSARLNFAASRHKNLQLYEQGFVKEGVGAGAMALSAFLYLRMKNGDLLPAIEAVYERIYLSD
;
A
#
# COMPACT_ATOMS: atom_id res chain seq x y z
N LEU A 1 -3.80 -15.96 6.91
CA LEU A 1 -3.94 -14.56 6.46
C LEU A 1 -4.05 -14.45 4.94
N LEU A 2 -3.05 -14.85 4.15
CA LEU A 2 -3.13 -14.78 2.67
C LEU A 2 -4.37 -15.50 2.11
N ALA A 3 -4.60 -16.75 2.50
CA ALA A 3 -5.78 -17.53 2.09
C ALA A 3 -7.11 -16.88 2.50
N GLN A 4 -7.16 -16.25 3.68
CA GLN A 4 -8.34 -15.47 4.11
C GLN A 4 -8.55 -14.25 3.23
N GLY A 5 -7.48 -13.55 2.86
CA GLY A 5 -7.52 -12.47 1.89
C GLY A 5 -8.08 -12.94 0.54
N VAL A 6 -7.64 -14.09 0.04
CA VAL A 6 -8.19 -14.68 -1.20
C VAL A 6 -9.69 -14.92 -1.09
N MET A 7 -10.18 -15.54 -0.01
CA MET A 7 -11.62 -15.77 0.19
C MET A 7 -12.42 -14.47 0.19
N ILE A 8 -11.90 -13.43 0.85
CA ILE A 8 -12.53 -12.11 0.87
C ILE A 8 -12.54 -11.49 -0.54
N GLY A 9 -11.40 -11.50 -1.22
CA GLY A 9 -11.26 -10.93 -2.56
C GLY A 9 -12.15 -11.63 -3.60
N GLU A 10 -12.29 -12.97 -3.51
CA GLU A 10 -13.16 -13.74 -4.40
C GLU A 10 -14.63 -13.36 -4.23
N ASN A 11 -15.07 -13.11 -2.99
CA ASN A 11 -16.45 -12.69 -2.72
C ASN A 11 -16.70 -11.24 -3.13
N LEU A 12 -15.77 -10.33 -2.83
CA LEU A 12 -15.89 -8.92 -3.21
C LEU A 12 -15.81 -8.71 -4.72
N GLY A 13 -14.94 -9.46 -5.41
CA GLY A 13 -14.78 -9.36 -6.87
C GLY A 13 -16.06 -9.71 -7.63
N LYS A 14 -16.86 -10.65 -7.11
CA LYS A 14 -18.15 -11.04 -7.72
C LYS A 14 -19.22 -9.95 -7.64
N LEU A 15 -19.02 -8.90 -6.84
CA LEU A 15 -19.93 -7.74 -6.82
C LEU A 15 -19.84 -6.89 -8.09
N GLY A 16 -18.84 -7.11 -8.95
CA GLY A 16 -18.73 -6.49 -10.28
C GLY A 16 -18.37 -4.99 -10.28
N LYS A 17 -17.84 -4.47 -9.16
CA LYS A 17 -17.40 -3.07 -9.01
C LYS A 17 -15.91 -3.00 -8.73
N THR A 18 -15.28 -1.88 -9.06
CA THR A 18 -13.89 -1.58 -8.67
C THR A 18 -13.73 -1.72 -7.15
N LEU A 19 -12.72 -2.48 -6.73
CA LEU A 19 -12.37 -2.65 -5.32
C LEU A 19 -11.24 -1.68 -4.95
N ILE A 20 -11.48 -0.80 -3.98
CA ILE A 20 -10.45 0.10 -3.42
C ILE A 20 -10.10 -0.41 -2.03
N MET A 21 -8.82 -0.68 -1.80
CA MET A 21 -8.33 -1.23 -0.53
C MET A 21 -7.42 -0.22 0.15
N GLY A 22 -7.88 0.38 1.25
CA GLY A 22 -7.06 1.24 2.11
C GLY A 22 -6.37 0.47 3.23
N GLU A 23 -5.45 1.12 3.93
CA GLU A 23 -4.84 0.59 5.17
C GLU A 23 -4.80 1.64 6.27
N SER A 24 -4.79 1.19 7.52
CA SER A 24 -4.51 2.03 8.69
C SER A 24 -3.67 1.25 9.70
N VAL A 25 -2.37 1.19 9.44
CA VAL A 25 -1.40 0.41 10.22
C VAL A 25 -0.32 1.33 10.78
N PRO A 26 -0.41 1.74 12.06
CA PRO A 26 0.69 2.42 12.73
C PRO A 26 1.98 1.58 12.65
N GLY A 27 3.07 2.19 12.20
CA GLY A 27 4.33 1.47 11.94
C GLY A 27 4.40 0.75 10.58
N GLY A 28 3.34 0.79 9.78
CA GLY A 28 3.26 0.11 8.47
C GLY A 28 4.32 0.54 7.47
N THR A 29 4.83 1.77 7.56
CA THR A 29 5.96 2.22 6.72
C THR A 29 7.27 1.50 7.06
N THR A 30 7.48 1.12 8.33
CA THR A 30 8.66 0.37 8.76
C THR A 30 8.60 -1.07 8.29
N THR A 31 7.44 -1.73 8.39
CA THR A 31 7.23 -3.10 7.89
C THR A 31 7.24 -3.15 6.36
N ALA A 32 6.78 -2.09 5.69
CA ALA A 32 6.91 -1.93 4.24
C ALA A 32 8.39 -1.85 3.80
N LEU A 33 9.19 -1.04 4.50
CA LEU A 33 10.64 -0.95 4.27
C LEU A 33 11.31 -2.32 4.41
N SER A 34 11.09 -3.01 5.53
CA SER A 34 11.76 -4.28 5.80
C SER A 34 11.33 -5.38 4.82
N LEU A 35 10.05 -5.46 4.49
CA LEU A 35 9.58 -6.43 3.50
C LEU A 35 10.20 -6.17 2.12
N MET A 36 10.20 -4.91 1.67
CA MET A 36 10.81 -4.55 0.39
C MET A 36 12.30 -4.91 0.34
N GLU A 37 13.07 -4.62 1.40
CA GLU A 37 14.48 -4.98 1.48
C GLU A 37 14.70 -6.50 1.35
N VAL A 38 14.02 -7.31 2.15
CA VAL A 38 14.24 -8.77 2.08
C VAL A 38 13.71 -9.40 0.79
N LEU A 39 12.78 -8.74 0.10
CA LEU A 39 12.29 -9.12 -1.24
C LEU A 39 13.08 -8.50 -2.40
N GLY A 40 14.17 -7.78 -2.10
CA GLY A 40 15.17 -7.38 -3.09
C GLY A 40 15.00 -5.97 -3.67
N ILE A 41 14.16 -5.14 -3.07
CA ILE A 41 13.98 -3.74 -3.43
C ILE A 41 14.84 -2.87 -2.53
N ALA A 42 15.64 -1.98 -3.11
CA ALA A 42 16.46 -1.04 -2.37
C ALA A 42 15.58 0.14 -1.91
N ALA A 43 15.08 0.02 -0.68
CA ALA A 43 14.11 0.91 -0.06
C ALA A 43 14.66 1.77 1.08
N PHE A 44 15.84 1.46 1.63
CA PHE A 44 16.58 2.36 2.53
C PHE A 44 16.62 3.79 1.96
N GLY A 45 16.32 4.78 2.80
CA GLY A 45 16.23 6.20 2.41
C GLY A 45 15.06 6.60 1.49
N LYS A 46 14.18 5.70 1.04
CA LYS A 46 13.13 6.01 0.04
C LYS A 46 11.70 5.95 0.58
N ILE A 47 11.53 5.63 1.86
CA ILE A 47 10.22 5.37 2.47
C ILE A 47 9.64 6.62 3.10
N SER A 48 8.38 6.91 2.78
CA SER A 48 7.68 8.05 3.36
C SER A 48 7.35 7.83 4.84
N GLY A 49 6.84 8.87 5.49
CA GLY A 49 6.42 8.89 6.89
C GLY A 49 5.32 9.92 7.08
N SER A 50 4.69 9.91 8.26
CA SER A 50 3.58 10.83 8.59
C SER A 50 4.04 12.18 9.13
N MET A 51 5.36 12.41 9.26
CA MET A 51 5.91 13.64 9.81
C MET A 51 6.96 14.23 8.86
N PRO A 52 7.08 15.57 8.79
CA PRO A 52 8.21 16.23 8.12
C PRO A 52 9.51 15.84 8.81
N GLY A 53 10.59 15.68 8.05
CA GLY A 53 11.86 15.25 8.62
C GLY A 53 11.73 13.93 9.39
N ASN A 54 10.99 12.96 8.83
CA ASN A 54 10.90 11.56 9.26
C ASN A 54 12.25 11.11 9.85
N ASN A 55 12.27 10.18 10.81
CA ASN A 55 13.52 9.65 11.36
C ASN A 55 13.91 8.37 10.59
N PRO A 56 14.47 8.45 9.36
CA PRO A 56 14.86 7.27 8.61
C PRO A 56 15.85 6.46 9.42
N SER A 57 16.80 7.13 10.10
CA SER A 57 17.85 6.47 10.87
C SER A 57 17.32 5.47 11.91
N LEU A 58 16.17 5.74 12.54
CA LEU A 58 15.57 4.81 13.49
C LEU A 58 14.96 3.59 12.79
N LYS A 59 14.19 3.81 11.71
CA LYS A 59 13.62 2.69 10.92
C LYS A 59 14.73 1.80 10.40
N GLU A 60 15.78 2.40 9.85
CA GLU A 60 16.91 1.71 9.27
C GLU A 60 17.68 0.89 10.32
N LYS A 61 17.92 1.44 11.51
CA LYS A 61 18.55 0.72 12.62
C LYS A 61 17.72 -0.48 13.08
N VAL A 62 16.40 -0.31 13.26
CA VAL A 62 15.50 -1.40 13.68
C VAL A 62 15.52 -2.54 12.66
N ILE A 63 15.46 -2.20 11.37
CA ILE A 63 15.42 -3.19 10.29
C ILE A 63 16.78 -3.87 10.12
N THR A 64 17.87 -3.12 10.18
CA THR A 64 19.24 -3.66 10.14
C THR A 64 19.47 -4.65 11.28
N ARG A 65 19.00 -4.31 12.48
CA ARG A 65 19.06 -5.22 13.65
C ARG A 65 18.26 -6.50 13.40
N ALA A 66 17.00 -6.37 12.96
CA ALA A 66 16.15 -7.53 12.69
C ALA A 66 16.74 -8.44 11.59
N MET A 67 17.27 -7.86 10.51
CA MET A 67 17.94 -8.60 9.45
C MET A 67 19.20 -9.31 9.97
N THR A 68 20.01 -8.64 10.79
CA THR A 68 21.20 -9.24 11.41
C THR A 68 20.85 -10.44 12.31
N GLU A 69 19.88 -10.27 13.22
CA GLU A 69 19.45 -11.33 14.14
C GLU A 69 18.88 -12.55 13.39
N LYS A 70 18.16 -12.30 12.29
CA LYS A 70 17.57 -13.35 11.42
C LYS A 70 18.52 -13.86 10.33
N ARG A 71 19.77 -13.35 10.27
CA ARG A 71 20.77 -13.66 9.22
C ARG A 71 20.26 -13.43 7.79
N LEU A 72 19.46 -12.38 7.62
CA LEU A 72 18.88 -11.97 6.35
C LEU A 72 19.76 -10.91 5.68
N VAL A 73 19.74 -10.93 4.35
CA VAL A 73 20.33 -9.90 3.50
C VAL A 73 19.27 -9.37 2.55
N ARG A 74 19.51 -8.22 1.93
CA ARG A 74 18.61 -7.67 0.90
C ARG A 74 18.41 -8.70 -0.21
N GLY A 75 17.15 -8.98 -0.55
CA GLY A 75 16.77 -10.00 -1.54
C GLY A 75 16.92 -11.44 -1.10
N GLY A 76 17.39 -11.71 0.13
CA GLY A 76 17.57 -13.08 0.64
C GLY A 76 16.28 -13.89 0.73
N LEU A 77 15.11 -13.25 0.71
CA LEU A 77 13.79 -13.88 0.71
C LEU A 77 12.99 -13.59 -0.56
N ALA A 78 13.62 -13.07 -1.63
CA ALA A 78 12.94 -12.82 -2.90
C ALA A 78 12.33 -14.10 -3.49
N ALA A 79 12.99 -15.25 -3.28
CA ALA A 79 12.51 -16.58 -3.67
C ALA A 79 11.71 -17.31 -2.56
N ALA A 80 11.38 -16.63 -1.48
CA ALA A 80 10.55 -17.16 -0.39
C ALA A 80 9.64 -16.04 0.17
N PRO A 81 8.75 -15.47 -0.67
CA PRO A 81 8.02 -14.26 -0.30
C PRO A 81 7.10 -14.45 0.92
N LEU A 82 6.56 -15.66 1.13
CA LEU A 82 5.77 -15.99 2.32
C LEU A 82 6.59 -15.90 3.61
N ASP A 83 7.83 -16.37 3.58
CA ASP A 83 8.76 -16.23 4.71
C ASP A 83 9.14 -14.76 4.89
N GLY A 84 9.31 -14.02 3.78
CA GLY A 84 9.53 -12.57 3.78
C GLY A 84 8.47 -11.82 4.59
N VAL A 85 7.19 -12.00 4.26
CA VAL A 85 6.09 -11.32 4.97
C VAL A 85 5.94 -11.83 6.41
N ALA A 86 6.14 -13.13 6.66
CA ALA A 86 6.04 -13.70 8.00
C ALA A 86 7.15 -13.21 8.95
N MET A 87 8.37 -13.02 8.44
CA MET A 87 9.52 -12.63 9.25
C MET A 87 9.68 -11.13 9.39
N MET A 88 9.30 -10.35 8.37
CA MET A 88 9.67 -8.94 8.20
C MET A 88 8.52 -8.03 7.75
N GLY A 89 7.32 -8.57 7.53
CA GLY A 89 6.14 -7.80 7.13
C GLY A 89 5.16 -7.55 8.27
N ASP A 90 3.93 -7.24 7.89
CA ASP A 90 2.77 -7.15 8.78
C ASP A 90 1.56 -7.93 8.23
N PRO A 91 0.54 -8.22 9.08
CA PRO A 91 -0.64 -8.97 8.66
C PRO A 91 -1.42 -8.34 7.49
N MET A 92 -1.47 -7.01 7.41
CA MET A 92 -2.24 -6.29 6.38
C MET A 92 -1.68 -6.61 4.99
N GLN A 93 -0.36 -6.64 4.86
CA GLN A 93 0.30 -6.95 3.58
C GLN A 93 -0.11 -8.32 3.02
N ALA A 94 -0.14 -9.35 3.88
CA ALA A 94 -0.54 -10.70 3.48
C ALA A 94 -2.03 -10.79 3.10
N VAL A 95 -2.91 -10.15 3.88
CA VAL A 95 -4.36 -10.16 3.61
C VAL A 95 -4.68 -9.39 2.33
N GLN A 96 -4.14 -8.19 2.16
CA GLN A 96 -4.42 -7.38 0.97
C GLN A 96 -3.85 -8.00 -0.30
N ALA A 97 -2.68 -8.65 -0.25
CA ALA A 97 -2.16 -9.37 -1.40
C ALA A 97 -3.14 -10.46 -1.87
N GLY A 98 -3.67 -11.26 -0.94
CA GLY A 98 -4.67 -12.29 -1.25
C GLY A 98 -5.95 -11.70 -1.83
N MET A 99 -6.45 -10.61 -1.24
CA MET A 99 -7.64 -9.91 -1.72
C MET A 99 -7.43 -9.37 -3.14
N ALA A 100 -6.31 -8.68 -3.40
CA ALA A 100 -5.98 -8.12 -4.71
C ALA A 100 -5.88 -9.20 -5.78
N LEU A 101 -5.12 -10.26 -5.50
CA LEU A 101 -4.91 -11.36 -6.43
C LEU A 101 -6.24 -12.02 -6.82
N ALA A 102 -7.11 -12.31 -5.86
CA ALA A 102 -8.41 -12.92 -6.12
C ALA A 102 -9.40 -11.96 -6.80
N ALA A 103 -9.56 -10.75 -6.29
CA ALA A 103 -10.52 -9.77 -6.83
C ALA A 103 -10.14 -9.30 -8.24
N SER A 104 -8.83 -9.19 -8.55
CA SER A 104 -8.34 -8.77 -9.87
C SER A 104 -8.85 -9.64 -11.01
N ARG A 105 -9.18 -10.91 -10.75
CA ARG A 105 -9.74 -11.84 -11.74
C ARG A 105 -11.08 -11.36 -12.29
N HIS A 106 -11.81 -10.58 -11.50
CA HIS A 106 -13.19 -10.19 -11.77
C HIS A 106 -13.33 -8.69 -12.02
N VAL A 107 -12.59 -7.86 -11.27
CA VAL A 107 -12.76 -6.39 -11.25
C VAL A 107 -11.43 -5.66 -11.16
N PRO A 108 -11.35 -4.37 -11.54
CA PRO A 108 -10.21 -3.52 -11.22
C PRO A 108 -10.02 -3.40 -9.70
N VAL A 109 -8.78 -3.40 -9.24
CA VAL A 109 -8.39 -3.27 -7.84
C VAL A 109 -7.40 -2.12 -7.69
N ILE A 110 -7.71 -1.19 -6.79
CA ILE A 110 -6.84 -0.07 -6.42
C ILE A 110 -6.29 -0.32 -5.01
N LEU A 111 -4.97 -0.47 -4.93
CA LEU A 111 -4.20 -0.45 -3.69
C LEU A 111 -4.06 1.01 -3.23
N GLY A 112 -4.86 1.39 -2.23
CA GLY A 112 -4.99 2.76 -1.75
C GLY A 112 -4.03 3.07 -0.60
N GLY A 113 -2.90 3.70 -0.93
CA GLY A 113 -1.88 4.07 0.03
C GLY A 113 -0.53 4.35 -0.64
N GLY A 114 0.44 4.76 0.18
CA GLY A 114 1.77 5.13 -0.27
C GLY A 114 2.72 3.94 -0.38
N THR A 115 3.91 4.08 0.20
CA THR A 115 4.99 3.06 0.17
C THR A 115 4.58 1.69 0.71
N GLN A 116 3.55 1.64 1.57
CA GLN A 116 2.96 0.41 2.08
C GLN A 116 2.33 -0.42 0.96
N MET A 117 1.62 0.23 0.03
CA MET A 117 1.01 -0.46 -1.11
C MET A 117 2.04 -0.90 -2.15
N LEU A 118 3.18 -0.22 -2.24
CA LEU A 118 4.32 -0.75 -3.00
C LEU A 118 4.88 -2.03 -2.38
N ALA A 119 4.98 -2.14 -1.05
CA ALA A 119 5.41 -3.40 -0.43
C ALA A 119 4.43 -4.54 -0.73
N VAL A 120 3.12 -4.27 -0.72
CA VAL A 120 2.09 -5.24 -1.15
C VAL A 120 2.28 -5.63 -2.62
N ALA A 121 2.52 -4.66 -3.50
CA ALA A 121 2.78 -4.90 -4.93
C ALA A 121 4.06 -5.72 -5.18
N VAL A 122 5.13 -5.47 -4.43
CA VAL A 122 6.37 -6.27 -4.47
C VAL A 122 6.08 -7.70 -4.04
N PHE A 123 5.36 -7.87 -2.93
CA PHE A 123 4.99 -9.19 -2.42
C PHE A 123 4.12 -9.97 -3.42
N ILE A 124 3.11 -9.33 -4.02
CA ILE A 124 2.31 -9.88 -5.12
C ILE A 124 3.21 -10.30 -6.29
N SER A 125 4.13 -9.42 -6.70
CA SER A 125 5.03 -9.69 -7.83
C SER A 125 5.90 -10.91 -7.57
N ARG A 126 6.50 -11.01 -6.37
CA ARG A 126 7.33 -12.16 -5.99
C ARG A 126 6.52 -13.45 -5.89
N LEU A 127 5.29 -13.41 -5.37
CA LEU A 127 4.39 -14.57 -5.36
C LEU A 127 4.14 -15.09 -6.78
N LEU A 128 3.88 -14.20 -7.73
CA LEU A 128 3.59 -14.58 -9.11
C LEU A 128 4.84 -15.06 -9.89
N GLU A 129 6.00 -14.45 -9.66
CA GLU A 129 7.28 -14.86 -10.28
C GLU A 129 7.68 -16.29 -9.93
N GLN A 130 7.31 -16.76 -8.73
CA GLN A 130 7.72 -18.08 -8.26
C GLN A 130 7.19 -19.23 -9.14
N LYS A 131 6.24 -19.02 -10.07
CA LYS A 131 5.50 -20.09 -10.82
C LYS A 131 4.87 -21.20 -9.96
N ALA A 132 5.13 -21.16 -8.65
CA ALA A 132 4.87 -22.15 -7.64
C ALA A 132 3.69 -21.77 -6.76
N VAL A 133 2.82 -20.84 -7.18
CA VAL A 133 1.53 -20.72 -6.50
C VAL A 133 0.64 -21.94 -6.82
N GLY A 134 0.95 -22.69 -7.89
CA GLY A 134 0.44 -24.05 -8.12
C GLY A 134 1.05 -25.13 -7.21
N ASP A 135 2.24 -24.90 -6.64
CA ASP A 135 2.97 -25.84 -5.77
C ASP A 135 3.04 -25.35 -4.31
N LEU A 136 2.38 -24.23 -3.97
CA LEU A 136 2.24 -23.81 -2.59
C LEU A 136 1.52 -24.96 -1.88
N PRO A 137 2.13 -25.51 -0.82
CA PRO A 137 1.57 -26.67 -0.15
C PRO A 137 0.14 -26.33 0.18
N ASP A 138 -0.74 -27.28 -0.12
CA ASP A 138 -2.14 -27.18 0.23
C ASP A 138 -2.23 -27.03 1.75
N ILE A 139 -2.24 -25.79 2.24
CA ILE A 139 -2.22 -25.46 3.66
C ILE A 139 -3.63 -25.82 4.15
N HIS A 140 -3.89 -27.11 4.37
CA HIS A 140 -5.13 -27.74 4.86
C HIS A 140 -6.17 -28.29 3.84
N GLY A 141 -5.89 -28.46 2.55
CA GLY A 141 -6.95 -28.84 1.59
C GLY A 141 -7.60 -27.64 0.86
N ASP A 142 -7.10 -26.43 1.11
CA ASP A 142 -7.54 -25.15 0.57
C ASP A 142 -6.97 -24.87 -0.84
N ARG A 143 -7.81 -25.17 -1.84
CA ARG A 143 -7.69 -24.70 -3.25
C ARG A 143 -7.64 -23.17 -3.41
N CYS A 144 -7.64 -22.40 -2.32
CA CYS A 144 -7.63 -20.93 -2.35
C CYS A 144 -6.39 -20.38 -3.07
N LEU A 145 -5.21 -20.96 -2.86
CA LEU A 145 -3.99 -20.39 -3.45
C LEU A 145 -3.91 -20.61 -4.96
N ALA A 146 -4.54 -21.66 -5.52
CA ALA A 146 -4.63 -21.84 -6.96
C ALA A 146 -5.33 -20.67 -7.68
N ALA A 147 -6.26 -19.97 -7.02
CA ALA A 147 -6.95 -18.81 -7.58
C ALA A 147 -5.99 -17.65 -7.91
N VAL A 148 -4.89 -17.52 -7.16
CA VAL A 148 -3.87 -16.48 -7.36
C VAL A 148 -3.17 -16.62 -8.71
N ASN A 149 -3.03 -17.83 -9.27
CA ASN A 149 -2.40 -18.07 -10.57
C ASN A 149 -3.14 -17.39 -11.74
N HIS A 150 -4.42 -17.05 -11.56
CA HIS A 150 -5.24 -16.42 -12.59
C HIS A 150 -5.39 -14.91 -12.36
N ALA A 151 -4.65 -14.33 -11.41
CA ALA A 151 -4.68 -12.90 -11.13
C ALA A 151 -4.35 -12.08 -12.38
N ARG A 152 -5.04 -10.94 -12.51
CA ARG A 152 -4.90 -10.03 -13.65
C ARG A 152 -4.14 -8.79 -13.24
N LEU A 153 -2.85 -8.74 -13.57
CA LEU A 153 -1.99 -7.59 -13.22
C LEU A 153 -2.45 -6.30 -13.91
N ASP A 154 -3.03 -6.41 -15.09
CA ASP A 154 -3.64 -5.30 -15.83
C ASP A 154 -4.90 -4.72 -15.14
N HIS A 155 -5.42 -5.41 -14.12
CA HIS A 155 -6.49 -4.91 -13.26
C HIS A 155 -5.98 -4.29 -11.95
N LEU A 156 -4.68 -4.35 -11.66
CA LEU A 156 -4.12 -3.75 -10.45
C LEU A 156 -3.64 -2.31 -10.73
N GLY A 157 -3.89 -1.43 -9.76
CA GLY A 157 -3.29 -0.09 -9.73
C GLY A 157 -3.00 0.32 -8.29
N ILE A 158 -2.06 1.25 -8.13
CA ILE A 158 -1.78 1.90 -6.85
C ILE A 158 -2.27 3.34 -6.93
N ALA A 159 -2.93 3.82 -5.89
CA ALA A 159 -3.33 5.22 -5.80
C ALA A 159 -2.95 5.79 -4.43
N THR A 160 -2.27 6.94 -4.46
CA THR A 160 -1.78 7.65 -3.28
C THR A 160 -2.14 9.14 -3.38
N THR A 161 -1.80 9.95 -2.38
CA THR A 161 -1.85 11.42 -2.48
C THR A 161 -0.63 12.02 -3.20
N ALA A 162 -0.77 13.24 -3.72
CA ALA A 162 0.34 14.01 -4.26
C ALA A 162 1.43 14.26 -3.21
N TRP A 163 1.05 14.50 -1.95
CA TRP A 163 1.99 14.71 -0.83
C TRP A 163 2.95 13.53 -0.60
N VAL A 164 2.58 12.31 -0.99
CA VAL A 164 3.51 11.16 -0.97
C VAL A 164 4.32 11.08 -2.27
N SER A 165 3.69 11.31 -3.43
CA SER A 165 4.36 11.20 -4.74
C SER A 165 5.35 12.33 -5.05
N GLU A 166 5.28 13.42 -4.31
CA GLU A 166 6.09 14.63 -4.43
C GLU A 166 6.88 14.90 -3.14
N ASP A 167 6.94 13.93 -2.22
CA ASP A 167 7.71 14.01 -0.97
C ASP A 167 9.21 14.08 -1.25
N GLU A 168 9.86 15.20 -0.92
CA GLU A 168 11.30 15.39 -1.15
C GLU A 168 12.19 14.51 -0.25
N HIS A 169 11.61 13.92 0.80
CA HIS A 169 12.32 13.04 1.75
C HIS A 169 12.07 11.55 1.51
N ALA A 170 11.36 11.20 0.42
CA ALA A 170 11.09 9.82 0.02
C ALA A 170 11.19 9.71 -1.50
N ASP A 171 11.32 8.49 -2.04
CA ASP A 171 11.36 8.30 -3.48
C ASP A 171 10.47 7.13 -3.89
N ILE A 172 9.16 7.36 -3.75
CA ILE A 172 8.15 6.38 -4.15
C ILE A 172 8.18 6.11 -5.66
N ARG A 173 8.67 7.07 -6.47
CA ARG A 173 8.78 6.91 -7.93
C ARG A 173 9.88 5.93 -8.28
N ASP A 174 11.04 6.03 -7.62
CA ASP A 174 12.11 5.06 -7.78
C ASP A 174 11.73 3.68 -7.24
N LEU A 175 11.06 3.60 -6.08
CA LEU A 175 10.53 2.34 -5.58
C LEU A 175 9.57 1.69 -6.59
N ALA A 176 8.68 2.46 -7.21
CA ALA A 176 7.78 1.96 -8.25
C ALA A 176 8.51 1.45 -9.50
N ARG A 177 9.62 2.09 -9.90
CA ARG A 177 10.46 1.63 -11.02
C ARG A 177 11.19 0.31 -10.73
N GLN A 178 11.46 0.02 -9.46
CA GLN A 178 12.10 -1.23 -9.03
C GLN A 178 11.12 -2.40 -8.94
N LEU A 179 9.81 -2.19 -9.09
CA LEU A 179 8.82 -3.27 -9.01
C LEU A 179 9.14 -4.38 -10.02
N PRO A 180 9.15 -5.66 -9.59
CA PRO A 180 9.45 -6.76 -10.51
C PRO A 180 8.43 -6.89 -11.63
N LEU A 181 7.15 -6.60 -11.33
CA LEU A 181 6.06 -6.54 -12.31
C LEU A 181 5.47 -5.12 -12.32
N PRO A 182 5.29 -4.51 -13.50
CA PRO A 182 4.81 -3.14 -13.60
C PRO A 182 3.35 -3.03 -13.18
N ILE A 183 3.08 -2.18 -12.18
CA ILE A 183 1.72 -1.82 -11.74
C ILE A 183 1.60 -0.29 -11.84
N PRO A 184 0.58 0.23 -12.54
CA PRO A 184 0.40 1.67 -12.68
C PRO A 184 0.16 2.34 -11.33
N MET A 185 0.79 3.50 -11.12
CA MET A 185 0.64 4.30 -9.91
C MET A 185 0.08 5.67 -10.24
N TYR A 186 -0.93 6.08 -9.50
CA TYR A 186 -1.63 7.35 -9.65
C TYR A 186 -1.52 8.16 -8.35
N SER A 187 -1.55 9.49 -8.46
CA SER A 187 -1.64 10.37 -7.30
C SER A 187 -2.82 11.33 -7.40
N ALA A 188 -3.59 11.43 -6.31
CA ALA A 188 -4.62 12.44 -6.14
C ALA A 188 -3.99 13.74 -5.65
N ARG A 189 -4.13 14.79 -6.44
CA ARG A 189 -3.63 16.13 -6.09
C ARG A 189 -4.62 16.87 -5.19
N LEU A 190 -4.80 16.36 -3.97
CA LEU A 190 -5.48 17.07 -2.90
C LEU A 190 -4.72 18.38 -2.59
N ASN A 191 -5.47 19.41 -2.17
CA ASN A 191 -4.90 20.71 -1.82
C ASN A 191 -5.70 21.35 -0.67
N PHE A 192 -5.07 21.47 0.48
CA PHE A 192 -5.58 22.07 1.71
C PHE A 192 -4.96 23.44 2.00
N ALA A 193 -4.17 24.02 1.08
CA ALA A 193 -3.53 25.33 1.25
C ALA A 193 -4.54 26.45 1.53
N ALA A 194 -5.74 26.36 0.94
CA ALA A 194 -6.82 27.33 1.11
C ALA A 194 -7.75 27.00 2.30
N SER A 195 -7.44 25.99 3.12
CA SER A 195 -8.31 25.62 4.24
C SER A 195 -8.38 26.74 5.29
N ARG A 196 -9.53 26.89 5.95
CA ARG A 196 -9.68 27.76 7.13
C ARG A 196 -9.06 27.19 8.40
N HIS A 197 -8.73 25.88 8.41
CA HIS A 197 -8.18 25.18 9.57
C HIS A 197 -6.68 24.96 9.42
N LYS A 198 -5.88 25.57 10.31
CA LYS A 198 -4.40 25.45 10.29
C LYS A 198 -3.92 24.00 10.31
N ASN A 199 -4.61 23.12 11.03
CA ASN A 199 -4.24 21.70 11.12
C ASN A 199 -4.39 20.96 9.78
N LEU A 200 -5.33 21.36 8.93
CA LEU A 200 -5.46 20.80 7.58
C LEU A 200 -4.37 21.36 6.66
N GLN A 201 -4.04 22.65 6.77
CA GLN A 201 -2.95 23.26 6.02
C GLN A 201 -1.59 22.60 6.28
N LEU A 202 -1.39 21.95 7.45
CA LEU A 202 -0.15 21.21 7.76
C LEU A 202 0.12 20.06 6.78
N TYR A 203 -0.87 19.52 6.06
CA TYR A 203 -0.62 18.52 5.02
C TYR A 203 0.30 19.05 3.92
N GLU A 204 0.18 20.34 3.57
CA GLU A 204 1.04 21.02 2.60
C GLU A 204 2.48 21.18 3.08
N GLN A 205 2.73 20.95 4.37
CA GLN A 205 4.05 21.02 4.98
C GLN A 205 4.63 19.60 5.23
N GLY A 206 4.00 18.56 4.71
CA GLY A 206 4.47 17.18 4.82
C GLY A 206 4.01 16.43 6.07
N PHE A 207 3.00 16.94 6.79
CA PHE A 207 2.35 16.20 7.87
C PHE A 207 1.29 15.24 7.34
N VAL A 208 1.18 14.07 7.97
CA VAL A 208 0.29 12.95 7.66
C VAL A 208 0.48 12.34 6.27
N LYS A 209 0.24 13.14 5.21
CA LYS A 209 0.35 12.83 3.78
C LYS A 209 -0.64 11.79 3.26
N GLU A 210 -0.79 10.65 3.92
CA GLU A 210 -1.63 9.55 3.45
C GLU A 210 -2.11 8.69 4.63
N GLY A 211 -3.15 7.89 4.39
CA GLY A 211 -3.67 6.90 5.32
C GLY A 211 -5.13 6.59 5.01
N VAL A 212 -5.60 5.42 5.44
CA VAL A 212 -7.01 5.00 5.32
C VAL A 212 -7.52 4.99 3.86
N GLY A 213 -6.61 4.92 2.87
CA GLY A 213 -6.94 4.98 1.45
C GLY A 213 -7.38 6.35 0.95
N ALA A 214 -7.03 7.44 1.65
CA ALA A 214 -7.47 8.79 1.32
C ALA A 214 -7.12 9.20 -0.13
N GLY A 215 -5.90 8.92 -0.59
CA GLY A 215 -5.49 9.21 -1.96
C GLY A 215 -6.35 8.50 -3.01
N ALA A 216 -6.62 7.21 -2.82
CA ALA A 216 -7.46 6.44 -3.74
C ALA A 216 -8.93 6.89 -3.76
N MET A 217 -9.47 7.25 -2.60
CA MET A 217 -10.84 7.77 -2.48
C MET A 217 -10.97 9.15 -3.13
N ALA A 218 -10.00 10.03 -2.90
CA ALA A 218 -9.95 11.34 -3.55
C ALA A 218 -9.83 11.21 -5.07
N LEU A 219 -8.95 10.33 -5.55
CA LEU A 219 -8.81 10.05 -6.98
C LEU A 219 -10.14 9.56 -7.57
N SER A 220 -10.85 8.69 -6.85
CA SER A 220 -12.15 8.17 -7.30
C SER A 220 -13.21 9.27 -7.37
N ALA A 221 -13.26 10.18 -6.38
CA ALA A 221 -14.12 11.36 -6.43
C ALA A 221 -13.80 12.26 -7.63
N PHE A 222 -12.52 12.48 -7.92
CA PHE A 222 -12.09 13.28 -9.07
C PHE A 222 -12.47 12.65 -10.41
N LEU A 223 -12.29 11.33 -10.55
CA LEU A 223 -12.51 10.64 -11.82
C LEU A 223 -13.99 10.30 -12.07
N TYR A 224 -14.68 9.73 -11.08
CA TYR A 224 -16.05 9.24 -11.24
C TYR A 224 -17.10 10.31 -10.96
N LEU A 225 -16.87 11.16 -9.95
CA LEU A 225 -17.82 12.22 -9.57
C LEU A 225 -17.49 13.58 -10.17
N ARG A 226 -16.35 13.69 -10.87
CA ARG A 226 -15.85 14.96 -11.45
C ARG A 226 -15.68 16.07 -10.42
N MET A 227 -15.51 15.71 -9.15
CA MET A 227 -15.23 16.67 -8.08
C MET A 227 -13.85 17.28 -8.26
N LYS A 228 -13.67 18.48 -7.72
CA LYS A 228 -12.39 19.18 -7.63
C LYS A 228 -12.07 19.45 -6.16
N ASN A 229 -10.87 19.96 -5.89
CA ASN A 229 -10.50 20.39 -4.54
C ASN A 229 -11.49 21.39 -3.94
N GLY A 230 -12.04 22.30 -4.74
CA GLY A 230 -13.07 23.25 -4.29
C GLY A 230 -14.37 22.61 -3.83
N ASP A 231 -14.68 21.39 -4.26
CA ASP A 231 -15.86 20.63 -3.83
C ASP A 231 -15.55 19.77 -2.59
N LEU A 232 -14.35 19.15 -2.55
CA LEU A 232 -13.94 18.26 -1.47
C LEU A 232 -13.55 19.01 -0.19
N LEU A 233 -12.81 20.12 -0.31
CA LEU A 233 -12.26 20.82 0.86
C LEU A 233 -13.37 21.28 1.82
N PRO A 234 -14.46 21.94 1.38
CA PRO A 234 -15.55 22.32 2.28
C PRO A 234 -16.19 21.13 3.01
N ALA A 235 -16.32 19.98 2.35
CA ALA A 235 -16.85 18.76 2.96
C ALA A 235 -15.90 18.20 4.03
N ILE A 236 -14.58 18.22 3.76
CA ILE A 236 -13.54 17.81 4.72
C ILE A 236 -13.55 18.75 5.93
N GLU A 237 -13.63 20.07 5.70
CA GLU A 237 -13.72 21.06 6.78
C GLU A 237 -14.97 20.88 7.64
N ALA A 238 -16.13 20.60 7.03
CA ALA A 238 -17.36 20.32 7.77
C ALA A 238 -17.24 19.07 8.66
N VAL A 239 -16.57 18.02 8.17
CA VAL A 239 -16.28 16.83 8.98
C VAL A 239 -15.31 17.15 10.11
N TYR A 240 -14.26 17.92 9.82
CA TYR A 240 -13.27 18.35 10.80
C TYR A 240 -13.92 19.15 11.95
N GLU A 241 -14.76 20.12 11.61
CA GLU A 241 -15.50 20.95 12.58
C GLU A 241 -16.45 20.11 13.43
N ARG A 242 -17.16 19.17 12.80
CA ARG A 242 -18.06 18.27 13.52
C ARG A 242 -17.33 17.41 14.55
N ILE A 243 -16.12 16.96 14.25
CA ILE A 243 -15.36 16.05 15.11
C ILE A 243 -14.58 16.80 16.19
N TYR A 244 -14.00 17.95 15.85
CA TYR A 244 -13.01 18.61 16.70
C TYR A 244 -13.48 19.94 17.31
N LEU A 245 -14.51 20.58 16.74
CA LEU A 245 -14.97 21.92 17.16
C LEU A 245 -16.45 21.95 17.58
N SER A 246 -17.15 20.81 17.55
CA SER A 246 -18.51 20.71 18.08
C SER A 246 -18.41 20.37 19.57
N ASP A 247 -19.02 21.22 20.40
CA ASP A 247 -19.15 21.04 21.85
C ASP A 247 -20.00 19.82 22.22
#